data_AF-A0A2J9VI83-F1
#
_entry.id   AF-A0A2J9VI83-F1
#
_cell.length_a   1.000
_cell.length_b   1.000
_cell.length_c   1.000
_cell.angle_alpha   90.00
_cell.angle_beta   90.00
_cell.angle_gamma   90.00
#
_symmetry.space_group_name_H-M   'P 1'
#
loop_
_entity.id
_entity.type
_entity.pdbx_description
1 polymer ?
#
loop_
_entity_poly.entity_id
_entity_poly.type
_entity_poly.pdbx_seq_one_letter_code
_entity_poly.pdbx_strand_id
1 'polypeptide(L)'
;MKLHHRVTSIMVSLPLLLGGCSLLEVKLDSQTTPLTQQELNMRLMTREYAHQFFSAVEQSADHIAAQYEAQDKLHQSYVLLWKINAEEGLQRSAYQLSPMAALIDSWVFTQQMDNFFQTGKGQSLFSGEQAKQTAAGLTRDVEQLAQSLLKKESYQTAQAFVKSFASANPFTDLTFTRTPAYRAWLQANKIDEAQAVSTVGTMPEAMSDVSDRLSLVSEQSPKIMTWKAQLIAMNSALSGEQLTETLQSIQASSASFQDFVNNNPEYMRNLAEYMAVELQPLVEDIDQKTQQHLDKLSDERAALEAMVARERTEIAAIIHTERAQFAADIDQISQNVLALAMDKVTQLIKSTILYFVLFIVVIFFAPLGLGYWLGKRSAGKRTS
;
A
#
# COMPACT_ATOMS: atom_id res chain seq x y z
N MET A 1 -20.53 46.03 -76.45
CA MET A 1 -20.05 45.54 -77.77
C MET A 1 -18.65 44.99 -77.58
N LYS A 2 -18.44 43.72 -77.94
CA LYS A 2 -17.24 42.92 -77.64
C LYS A 2 -16.01 43.47 -78.38
N LEU A 3 -14.88 43.60 -77.69
CA LEU A 3 -13.58 43.82 -78.33
C LEU A 3 -12.64 42.67 -77.97
N HIS A 4 -12.47 41.77 -78.92
CA HIS A 4 -11.33 40.86 -79.00
C HIS A 4 -10.08 41.67 -79.35
N HIS A 5 -8.95 41.43 -78.68
CA HIS A 5 -7.66 41.21 -79.35
C HIS A 5 -6.76 40.34 -78.46
N ARG A 6 -6.42 39.16 -78.99
CA ARG A 6 -5.43 38.20 -78.49
C ARG A 6 -4.12 38.48 -79.21
N VAL A 7 -2.97 38.48 -78.50
CA VAL A 7 -1.66 38.00 -78.99
C VAL A 7 -0.83 37.55 -77.76
N THR A 8 -0.83 36.27 -77.39
CA THR A 8 0.30 35.30 -77.50
C THR A 8 1.65 35.78 -76.92
N SER A 9 1.99 35.40 -75.68
CA SER A 9 2.83 34.23 -75.31
C SER A 9 4.34 34.44 -75.52
N ILE A 10 5.12 34.48 -74.43
CA ILE A 10 6.36 33.72 -74.23
C ILE A 10 6.60 33.57 -72.71
N MET A 11 6.94 32.35 -72.36
CA MET A 11 7.09 31.72 -71.05
C MET A 11 8.56 31.77 -70.63
N VAL A 12 8.88 32.26 -69.43
CA VAL A 12 10.02 31.77 -68.62
C VAL A 12 9.65 31.89 -67.14
N SER A 13 9.56 30.72 -66.54
CA SER A 13 9.43 30.41 -65.12
C SER A 13 10.69 30.76 -64.34
N LEU A 14 10.53 31.41 -63.18
CA LEU A 14 11.50 31.37 -62.09
C LEU A 14 10.75 31.27 -60.74
N PRO A 15 10.74 30.10 -60.08
CA PRO A 15 10.13 29.87 -58.78
C PRO A 15 11.19 29.96 -57.68
N LEU A 16 11.12 30.96 -56.80
CA LEU A 16 11.84 31.05 -55.51
C LEU A 16 11.17 32.21 -54.77
N LEU A 17 10.28 31.98 -53.79
CA LEU A 17 10.62 31.94 -52.37
C LEU A 17 9.38 31.45 -51.57
N LEU A 18 8.93 30.22 -51.84
CA LEU A 18 8.04 29.47 -50.95
C LEU A 18 8.82 28.26 -50.46
N GLY A 19 9.19 28.26 -49.18
CA GLY A 19 9.83 27.14 -48.52
C GLY A 19 10.81 27.62 -47.46
N GLY A 20 10.42 27.56 -46.19
CA GLY A 20 11.37 27.82 -45.11
C GLY A 20 10.82 28.10 -43.72
N CYS A 21 9.53 28.39 -43.53
CA CYS A 21 8.92 28.24 -42.20
C CYS A 21 8.49 26.78 -42.02
N SER A 22 9.46 25.87 -42.14
CA SER A 22 9.34 24.61 -41.40
C SER A 22 9.53 25.04 -39.96
N LEU A 23 8.41 25.38 -39.31
CA LEU A 23 8.31 25.30 -37.87
C LEU A 23 8.83 23.90 -37.55
N LEU A 24 10.05 23.87 -37.03
CA LEU A 24 10.62 22.70 -36.42
C LEU A 24 9.69 22.46 -35.24
N GLU A 25 8.62 21.71 -35.49
CA GLU A 25 7.83 21.04 -34.48
C GLU A 25 8.81 20.03 -33.90
N VAL A 26 9.70 20.53 -33.03
CA VAL A 26 10.44 19.72 -32.10
C VAL A 26 9.33 19.06 -31.31
N LYS A 27 8.93 17.86 -31.77
CA LYS A 27 8.34 16.86 -30.91
C LYS A 27 9.39 16.61 -29.85
N LEU A 28 9.40 17.47 -28.85
CA LEU A 28 9.79 17.09 -27.52
C LEU A 28 8.83 15.93 -27.24
N ASP A 29 9.29 14.71 -27.51
CA ASP A 29 8.74 13.50 -26.93
C ASP A 29 8.94 13.65 -25.41
N SER A 30 8.22 14.58 -24.79
CA SER A 30 8.00 14.53 -23.36
C SER A 30 7.28 13.21 -23.17
N GLN A 31 7.93 12.27 -22.49
CA GLN A 31 7.42 10.94 -22.14
C GLN A 31 6.18 11.00 -21.22
N THR A 32 5.32 12.00 -21.37
CA THR A 32 4.13 12.24 -20.58
C THR A 32 2.92 11.78 -21.38
N THR A 33 2.39 10.62 -21.01
CA THR A 33 1.06 10.21 -21.47
C THR A 33 0.02 11.16 -20.87
N PRO A 34 -0.90 11.74 -21.67
CA PRO A 34 -2.00 12.53 -21.13
C PRO A 34 -2.85 11.69 -20.19
N LEU A 35 -3.40 12.34 -19.17
CA LEU A 35 -4.31 11.66 -18.27
C LEU A 35 -5.56 11.22 -19.04
N THR A 36 -6.07 10.05 -18.69
CA THR A 36 -7.39 9.63 -19.16
C THR A 36 -8.47 10.53 -18.56
N GLN A 37 -9.64 10.62 -19.22
CA GLN A 37 -10.78 11.36 -18.69
C GLN A 37 -11.17 10.88 -17.28
N GLN A 38 -11.02 9.58 -17.00
CA GLN A 38 -11.30 9.01 -15.69
C GLN A 38 -10.30 9.51 -14.63
N GLU A 39 -9.01 9.57 -14.95
CA GLU A 39 -7.96 10.08 -14.05
C GLU A 39 -8.11 11.58 -13.80
N LEU A 40 -8.44 12.36 -14.82
CA LEU A 40 -8.73 13.79 -14.68
C LEU A 40 -9.93 14.02 -13.75
N ASN A 41 -11.05 13.32 -14.00
CA ASN A 41 -12.23 13.39 -13.14
C ASN A 41 -11.91 12.96 -11.71
N MET A 42 -11.12 11.89 -11.54
CA MET A 42 -10.70 11.42 -10.23
C MET A 42 -9.89 12.48 -9.48
N ARG A 43 -8.93 13.14 -10.15
CA ARG A 43 -8.14 14.23 -9.56
C ARG A 43 -9.04 15.38 -9.12
N LEU A 44 -9.89 15.87 -10.02
CA LEU A 44 -10.79 17.00 -9.75
C LEU A 44 -11.75 16.70 -8.60
N MET A 45 -12.45 15.56 -8.65
CA MET A 45 -13.45 15.22 -7.65
C MET A 45 -12.83 14.87 -6.28
N THR A 46 -11.62 14.30 -6.24
CA THR A 46 -10.90 14.05 -4.98
C THR A 46 -10.45 15.36 -4.32
N ARG A 47 -10.08 16.38 -5.12
CA ARG A 47 -9.72 17.72 -4.60
C ARG A 47 -10.93 18.49 -4.12
N GLU A 48 -12.04 18.43 -4.86
CA GLU A 48 -13.31 19.00 -4.43
C GLU A 48 -13.77 18.39 -3.10
N TYR A 49 -13.68 17.06 -2.97
CA TYR A 49 -13.91 16.38 -1.70
C TYR A 49 -13.01 16.89 -0.57
N ALA A 50 -11.74 17.21 -0.85
CA ALA A 50 -10.84 17.77 0.15
C ALA A 50 -11.33 19.13 0.70
N HIS A 51 -11.83 20.02 -0.16
CA HIS A 51 -12.43 21.29 0.29
C HIS A 51 -13.67 21.08 1.17
N GLN A 52 -14.53 20.12 0.80
CA GLN A 52 -15.70 19.75 1.61
C GLN A 52 -15.29 19.17 2.96
N PHE A 53 -14.25 18.33 2.98
CA PHE A 53 -13.68 17.80 4.20
C PHE A 53 -13.14 18.89 5.12
N PHE A 54 -12.32 19.81 4.61
CA PHE A 54 -11.75 20.90 5.41
C PHE A 54 -12.86 21.72 6.05
N SER A 55 -13.88 22.09 5.26
CA SER A 55 -15.03 22.84 5.75
C SER A 55 -15.81 22.09 6.84
N ALA A 56 -16.05 20.80 6.66
CA ALA A 56 -16.81 20.00 7.62
C ALA A 56 -16.06 19.78 8.94
N VAL A 57 -14.74 19.53 8.87
CA VAL A 57 -13.88 19.42 10.05
C VAL A 57 -13.81 20.76 10.77
N GLU A 58 -13.56 21.86 10.06
CA GLU A 58 -13.48 23.21 10.62
C GLU A 58 -14.77 23.56 11.39
N GLN A 59 -15.93 23.43 10.74
CA GLN A 59 -17.23 23.74 11.35
C GLN A 59 -17.53 22.85 12.57
N SER A 60 -17.23 21.56 12.46
CA SER A 60 -17.50 20.60 13.55
C SER A 60 -16.59 20.85 14.74
N ALA A 61 -15.32 21.14 14.49
CA ALA A 61 -14.37 21.48 15.51
C ALA A 61 -14.74 22.79 16.21
N ASP A 62 -15.11 23.83 15.47
CA ASP A 62 -15.53 25.11 16.06
C ASP A 62 -16.81 24.95 16.90
N HIS A 63 -17.75 24.11 16.45
CA HIS A 63 -18.93 23.77 17.25
C HIS A 63 -18.57 23.03 18.54
N ILE A 64 -17.62 22.08 18.49
CA ILE A 64 -17.15 21.37 19.69
C ILE A 64 -16.39 22.33 20.63
N ALA A 65 -15.53 23.20 20.10
CA ALA A 65 -14.81 24.21 20.88
C ALA A 65 -15.76 25.13 21.66
N ALA A 66 -16.89 25.50 21.06
CA ALA A 66 -17.91 26.34 21.68
C ALA A 66 -18.66 25.65 22.85
N GLN A 67 -18.58 24.32 22.97
CA GLN A 67 -19.16 23.58 24.10
C GLN A 67 -18.26 23.55 25.33
N TYR A 68 -16.97 23.86 25.17
CA TYR A 68 -16.03 23.92 26.27
C TYR A 68 -15.88 25.34 26.80
N GLU A 69 -15.63 25.45 28.09
CA GLU A 69 -15.27 26.73 28.72
C GLU A 69 -13.99 27.29 28.09
N ALA A 70 -13.91 28.62 27.92
CA ALA A 70 -12.75 29.26 27.31
C ALA A 70 -11.43 29.03 28.10
N GLN A 71 -11.54 28.73 29.39
CA GLN A 71 -10.41 28.41 30.27
C GLN A 71 -9.99 26.93 30.22
N ASP A 72 -10.76 26.06 29.56
CA ASP A 72 -10.43 24.64 29.38
C ASP A 72 -9.39 24.46 28.28
N LYS A 73 -8.15 24.83 28.61
CA LYS A 73 -7.02 24.78 27.67
C LYS A 73 -6.77 23.38 27.11
N LEU A 74 -7.10 22.32 27.87
CA LEU A 74 -6.83 20.95 27.46
C LEU A 74 -7.73 20.56 26.28
N HIS A 75 -9.05 20.68 26.44
CA HIS A 75 -9.99 20.29 25.39
C HIS A 75 -9.95 21.26 24.20
N GLN A 76 -9.73 22.56 24.44
CA GLN A 76 -9.50 23.54 23.36
C GLN A 76 -8.26 23.16 22.53
N SER A 77 -7.17 22.71 23.18
CA SER A 77 -5.98 22.22 22.48
C SER A 77 -6.25 20.96 21.67
N TYR A 78 -7.05 20.02 22.18
CA TYR A 78 -7.44 18.81 21.44
C TYR A 78 -8.26 19.14 20.19
N VAL A 79 -9.18 20.11 20.27
CA VAL A 79 -9.95 20.55 19.12
C VAL A 79 -9.04 21.17 18.05
N LEU A 80 -8.11 22.05 18.44
CA LEU A 80 -7.14 22.64 17.52
C LEU A 80 -6.23 21.58 16.88
N LEU A 81 -5.74 20.63 17.66
CA LEU A 81 -4.94 19.51 17.17
C LEU A 81 -5.72 18.66 16.15
N TRP A 82 -7.02 18.42 16.39
CA TRP A 82 -7.86 17.74 15.42
C TRP A 82 -7.96 18.52 14.10
N LYS A 83 -8.30 19.82 14.14
CA LYS A 83 -8.37 20.67 12.93
C LYS A 83 -7.08 20.62 12.13
N ILE A 84 -5.97 20.96 12.78
CA ILE A 84 -4.65 21.07 12.14
C ILE A 84 -4.25 19.74 11.49
N ASN A 85 -4.30 18.63 12.24
CA ASN A 85 -3.77 17.37 11.75
C ASN A 85 -4.72 16.66 10.79
N ALA A 86 -6.04 16.87 10.90
CA ALA A 86 -7.00 16.37 9.92
C ALA A 86 -6.81 17.05 8.56
N GLU A 87 -6.69 18.38 8.56
CA GLU A 87 -6.54 19.15 7.32
C GLU A 87 -5.18 18.88 6.66
N GLU A 88 -4.08 18.92 7.42
CA GLU A 88 -2.75 18.59 6.88
C GLU A 88 -2.67 17.13 6.40
N GLY A 89 -3.26 16.21 7.16
CA GLY A 89 -3.28 14.79 6.85
C GLY A 89 -4.01 14.49 5.55
N LEU A 90 -5.22 15.05 5.38
CA LEU A 90 -5.97 14.88 4.15
C LEU A 90 -5.33 15.65 2.98
N GLN A 91 -4.83 16.87 3.19
CA GLN A 91 -4.13 17.62 2.14
C GLN A 91 -2.98 16.81 1.53
N ARG A 92 -2.15 16.16 2.37
CA ARG A 92 -1.07 15.28 1.91
C ARG A 92 -1.58 14.06 1.15
N SER A 93 -2.79 13.60 1.45
CA SER A 93 -3.41 12.44 0.79
C SER A 93 -4.05 12.82 -0.54
N ALA A 94 -4.84 13.89 -0.60
CA ALA A 94 -5.63 14.29 -1.77
C ALA A 94 -4.81 15.00 -2.88
N TYR A 95 -3.69 15.64 -2.54
CA TYR A 95 -2.86 16.38 -3.49
C TYR A 95 -1.61 15.61 -3.93
N GLN A 96 -1.75 14.29 -4.09
CA GLN A 96 -0.71 13.45 -4.70
C GLN A 96 -0.68 13.62 -6.22
N LEU A 97 0.47 13.26 -6.81
CA LEU A 97 0.66 13.31 -8.26
C LEU A 97 -0.29 12.33 -8.99
N SER A 98 -0.36 11.09 -8.52
CA SER A 98 -1.25 10.07 -9.06
C SER A 98 -2.69 10.27 -8.56
N PRO A 99 -3.70 10.39 -9.45
CA PRO A 99 -5.10 10.52 -9.06
C PRO A 99 -5.61 9.30 -8.28
N MET A 100 -5.19 8.09 -8.65
CA MET A 100 -5.56 6.88 -7.93
C MET A 100 -4.95 6.84 -6.53
N ALA A 101 -3.67 7.22 -6.40
CA ALA A 101 -3.03 7.34 -5.09
C ALA A 101 -3.77 8.35 -4.20
N ALA A 102 -4.16 9.49 -4.78
CA ALA A 102 -4.91 10.51 -4.07
C ALA A 102 -6.24 9.99 -3.55
N LEU A 103 -7.01 9.29 -4.38
CA LEU A 103 -8.29 8.71 -3.99
C LEU A 103 -8.13 7.66 -2.89
N ILE A 104 -7.22 6.69 -3.07
CA ILE A 104 -7.03 5.58 -2.13
C ILE A 104 -6.51 6.08 -0.78
N ASP A 105 -5.47 6.91 -0.75
CA ASP A 105 -4.92 7.41 0.51
C ASP A 105 -5.90 8.35 1.23
N SER A 106 -6.71 9.12 0.50
CA SER A 106 -7.75 9.96 1.12
C SER A 106 -8.85 9.11 1.75
N TRP A 107 -9.26 8.03 1.08
CA TRP A 107 -10.24 7.10 1.61
C TRP A 107 -9.72 6.32 2.82
N VAL A 108 -8.47 5.87 2.78
CA VAL A 108 -7.82 5.26 3.95
C VAL A 108 -7.74 6.24 5.11
N PHE A 109 -7.34 7.49 4.85
CA PHE A 109 -7.20 8.51 5.89
C PHE A 109 -8.53 8.77 6.62
N THR A 110 -9.62 8.94 5.87
CA THR A 110 -10.94 9.21 6.46
C THR A 110 -11.48 7.99 7.20
N GLN A 111 -11.29 6.78 6.65
CA GLN A 111 -11.64 5.54 7.35
C GLN A 111 -10.86 5.35 8.65
N GLN A 112 -9.56 5.70 8.66
CA GLN A 112 -8.74 5.67 9.88
C GLN A 112 -9.22 6.69 10.92
N MET A 113 -9.60 7.89 10.48
CA MET A 113 -10.16 8.93 11.34
C MET A 113 -11.52 8.52 11.92
N ASP A 114 -12.41 7.94 11.12
CA ASP A 114 -13.68 7.40 11.60
C ASP A 114 -13.46 6.27 12.61
N ASN A 115 -12.58 5.30 12.29
CA ASN A 115 -12.21 4.25 13.24
C ASN A 115 -11.67 4.82 14.55
N PHE A 116 -10.83 5.87 14.49
CA PHE A 116 -10.26 6.53 15.67
C PHE A 116 -11.33 7.11 16.60
N PHE A 117 -12.35 7.77 16.05
CA PHE A 117 -13.44 8.35 16.84
C PHE A 117 -14.53 7.34 17.21
N GLN A 118 -14.79 6.32 16.41
CA GLN A 118 -15.87 5.36 16.67
C GLN A 118 -15.47 4.28 17.67
N THR A 119 -14.30 3.66 17.47
CA THR A 119 -13.87 2.47 18.23
C THR A 119 -12.47 2.59 18.82
N GLY A 120 -11.69 3.57 18.37
CA GLY A 120 -10.31 3.79 18.80
C GLY A 120 -10.17 4.70 20.02
N LYS A 121 -8.95 5.20 20.20
CA LYS A 121 -8.56 6.04 21.34
C LYS A 121 -9.22 7.43 21.33
N GLY A 122 -9.80 7.85 20.21
CA GLY A 122 -10.53 9.11 20.07
C GLY A 122 -11.97 9.07 20.56
N GLN A 123 -12.50 7.90 20.94
CA GLN A 123 -13.92 7.71 21.22
C GLN A 123 -14.49 8.59 22.35
N SER A 124 -13.67 8.87 23.35
CA SER A 124 -14.03 9.69 24.53
C SER A 124 -13.28 11.02 24.56
N LEU A 125 -12.64 11.40 23.46
CA LEU A 125 -11.77 12.58 23.40
C LEU A 125 -12.56 13.89 23.42
N PHE A 126 -13.76 13.90 22.84
CA PHE A 126 -14.63 15.06 22.80
C PHE A 126 -15.99 14.77 23.45
N SER A 127 -16.60 15.81 24.04
CA SER A 127 -17.97 15.76 24.53
C SER A 127 -18.94 15.66 23.35
N GLY A 128 -19.91 14.76 23.48
CA GLY A 128 -20.94 14.54 22.46
C GLY A 128 -20.46 13.70 21.27
N GLU A 129 -21.33 13.63 20.26
CA GLU A 129 -21.15 12.71 19.12
C GLU A 129 -20.71 13.44 17.84
N GLN A 130 -20.49 14.76 17.89
CA GLN A 130 -20.24 15.58 16.70
C GLN A 130 -19.02 15.10 15.91
N ALA A 131 -17.87 14.86 16.57
CA ALA A 131 -16.67 14.38 15.89
C ALA A 131 -16.88 13.01 15.21
N LYS A 132 -17.62 12.11 15.86
CA LYS A 132 -17.97 10.79 15.32
C LYS A 132 -18.89 10.90 14.11
N GLN A 133 -19.90 11.76 14.20
CA GLN A 133 -20.85 12.00 13.10
C GLN A 133 -20.15 12.62 11.88
N THR A 134 -19.27 13.59 12.11
CA THR A 134 -18.47 14.23 11.06
C THR A 134 -17.53 13.23 10.39
N ALA A 135 -16.78 12.45 11.18
CA ALA A 135 -15.86 11.46 10.61
C ALA A 135 -16.58 10.35 9.82
N ALA A 136 -17.72 9.87 10.33
CA ALA A 136 -18.56 8.90 9.63
C ALA A 136 -19.19 9.48 8.36
N GLY A 137 -19.59 10.76 8.40
CA GLY A 137 -20.08 11.51 7.24
C GLY A 137 -19.03 11.56 6.13
N LEU A 138 -17.85 12.07 6.47
CA LEU A 138 -16.74 12.22 5.54
C LEU A 138 -16.27 10.90 4.94
N THR A 139 -16.29 9.81 5.71
CA THR A 139 -15.97 8.46 5.22
C THR A 139 -17.00 7.97 4.21
N ARG A 140 -18.29 8.22 4.45
CA ARG A 140 -19.37 7.88 3.52
C ARG A 140 -19.26 8.67 2.22
N ASP A 141 -18.92 9.95 2.32
CA ASP A 141 -18.83 10.84 1.16
C ASP A 141 -17.68 10.43 0.23
N VAL A 142 -16.51 10.08 0.77
CA VAL A 142 -15.40 9.55 -0.07
C VAL A 142 -15.70 8.15 -0.60
N GLU A 143 -16.45 7.32 0.13
CA GLU A 143 -16.87 6.01 -0.34
C GLU A 143 -17.83 6.13 -1.53
N GLN A 144 -18.79 7.06 -1.47
CA GLN A 144 -19.69 7.39 -2.59
C GLN A 144 -18.91 7.96 -3.78
N LEU A 145 -17.94 8.85 -3.52
CA LEU A 145 -17.05 9.36 -4.54
C LEU A 145 -16.29 8.22 -5.24
N ALA A 146 -15.64 7.34 -4.47
CA ALA A 146 -14.90 6.21 -5.02
C ALA A 146 -15.82 5.27 -5.81
N GLN A 147 -17.04 5.03 -5.35
CA GLN A 147 -18.04 4.23 -6.06
C GLN A 147 -18.41 4.86 -7.42
N SER A 148 -18.45 6.19 -7.51
CA SER A 148 -18.76 6.90 -8.77
C SER A 148 -17.60 6.90 -9.77
N LEU A 149 -16.35 6.85 -9.28
CA LEU A 149 -15.14 6.96 -10.10
C LEU A 149 -14.55 5.61 -10.52
N LEU A 150 -14.80 4.55 -9.75
CA LEU A 150 -14.23 3.22 -9.98
C LEU A 150 -15.26 2.27 -10.60
N LYS A 151 -14.78 1.34 -11.42
CA LYS A 151 -15.60 0.21 -11.87
C LYS A 151 -16.00 -0.64 -10.67
N LYS A 152 -17.17 -1.28 -10.73
CA LYS A 152 -17.75 -2.05 -9.61
C LYS A 152 -16.77 -3.04 -8.97
N GLU A 153 -16.03 -3.81 -9.77
CA GLU A 153 -15.04 -4.77 -9.27
C GLU A 153 -13.86 -4.08 -8.58
N SER A 154 -13.29 -3.05 -9.21
CA SER A 154 -12.20 -2.25 -8.63
C SER A 154 -12.62 -1.55 -7.34
N TYR A 155 -13.85 -1.05 -7.29
CA TYR A 155 -14.43 -0.46 -6.08
C TYR A 155 -14.52 -1.47 -4.94
N GLN A 156 -15.04 -2.68 -5.19
CA GLN A 156 -15.14 -3.71 -4.15
C GLN A 156 -13.77 -4.12 -3.60
N THR A 157 -12.78 -4.28 -4.48
CA THR A 157 -11.40 -4.58 -4.08
C THR A 157 -10.79 -3.43 -3.29
N ALA A 158 -10.98 -2.18 -3.73
CA ALA A 158 -10.52 -0.99 -3.02
C ALA A 158 -11.20 -0.86 -1.65
N GLN A 159 -12.51 -1.06 -1.56
CA GLN A 159 -13.28 -1.01 -0.31
C GLN A 159 -12.77 -2.03 0.71
N ALA A 160 -12.55 -3.28 0.27
CA ALA A 160 -12.01 -4.34 1.12
C ALA A 160 -10.59 -4.01 1.60
N PHE A 161 -9.75 -3.50 0.70
CA PHE A 161 -8.40 -3.05 1.04
C PHE A 161 -8.43 -1.91 2.06
N VAL A 162 -9.22 -0.85 1.83
CA VAL A 162 -9.30 0.33 2.70
C VAL A 162 -9.71 -0.07 4.11
N LYS A 163 -10.77 -0.88 4.27
CA LYS A 163 -11.23 -1.36 5.57
C LYS A 163 -10.16 -2.18 6.30
N SER A 164 -9.50 -3.09 5.58
CA SER A 164 -8.44 -3.93 6.14
C SER A 164 -7.21 -3.09 6.56
N PHE A 165 -6.74 -2.22 5.67
CA PHE A 165 -5.56 -1.39 5.89
C PHE A 165 -5.76 -0.39 7.02
N ALA A 166 -6.92 0.28 7.06
CA ALA A 166 -7.26 1.23 8.12
C ALA A 166 -7.36 0.55 9.50
N SER A 167 -7.83 -0.70 9.55
CA SER A 167 -7.88 -1.48 10.79
C SER A 167 -6.50 -1.95 11.24
N ALA A 168 -5.62 -2.30 10.30
CA ALA A 168 -4.25 -2.73 10.58
C ALA A 168 -3.33 -1.55 10.97
N ASN A 169 -3.63 -0.34 10.51
CA ASN A 169 -2.84 0.87 10.76
C ASN A 169 -3.72 1.95 11.43
N PRO A 170 -4.23 1.75 12.64
CA PRO A 170 -5.12 2.72 13.26
C PRO A 170 -4.37 4.01 13.65
N PHE A 171 -5.05 5.15 13.59
CA PHE A 171 -4.54 6.34 14.29
C PHE A 171 -4.56 6.10 15.79
N THR A 172 -3.49 6.52 16.47
CA THR A 172 -3.31 6.28 17.90
C THR A 172 -3.50 7.54 18.74
N ASP A 173 -3.40 8.71 18.12
CA ASP A 173 -3.58 10.03 18.72
C ASP A 173 -4.02 11.05 17.65
N LEU A 174 -4.23 12.29 18.10
CA LEU A 174 -4.63 13.41 17.26
C LEU A 174 -3.57 13.87 16.24
N THR A 175 -2.36 13.32 16.25
CA THR A 175 -1.34 13.66 15.22
C THR A 175 -1.70 13.09 13.86
N PHE A 176 -2.59 12.07 13.83
CA PHE A 176 -3.01 11.36 12.61
C PHE A 176 -1.82 10.98 11.72
N THR A 177 -0.78 10.43 12.35
CA THR A 177 0.42 9.99 11.65
C THR A 177 0.05 8.91 10.62
N ARG A 178 0.06 9.31 9.35
CA ARG A 178 -0.30 8.48 8.19
C ARG A 178 0.79 7.46 7.87
N THR A 179 0.34 6.25 7.55
CA THR A 179 1.13 5.27 6.79
C THR A 179 0.64 5.30 5.34
N PRO A 180 1.48 5.61 4.34
CA PRO A 180 1.06 5.65 2.94
C PRO A 180 0.48 4.29 2.49
N ALA A 181 -0.77 4.27 2.03
CA ALA A 181 -1.49 3.04 1.72
C ALA A 181 -1.35 2.64 0.25
N TYR A 182 -1.15 3.61 -0.66
CA TYR A 182 -1.10 3.35 -2.09
C TYR A 182 -0.06 2.30 -2.50
N ARG A 183 1.14 2.29 -1.91
CA ARG A 183 2.14 1.25 -2.20
C ARG A 183 1.65 -0.15 -1.79
N ALA A 184 1.05 -0.26 -0.61
CA ALA A 184 0.47 -1.52 -0.15
C ALA A 184 -0.73 -1.94 -1.03
N TRP A 185 -1.48 -0.97 -1.56
CA TRP A 185 -2.56 -1.22 -2.51
C TRP A 185 -2.02 -1.77 -3.85
N LEU A 186 -0.95 -1.19 -4.40
CA LEU A 186 -0.30 -1.70 -5.62
C LEU A 186 0.16 -3.15 -5.43
N GLN A 187 0.82 -3.45 -4.31
CA GLN A 187 1.28 -4.80 -3.97
C GLN A 187 0.12 -5.78 -3.82
N ALA A 188 -0.96 -5.39 -3.13
CA ALA A 188 -2.15 -6.21 -2.94
C ALA A 188 -2.84 -6.55 -4.28
N ASN A 189 -2.77 -5.64 -5.26
CA ASN A 189 -3.37 -5.79 -6.58
C ASN A 189 -2.38 -6.32 -7.64
N LYS A 190 -1.13 -6.61 -7.27
CA LYS A 190 -0.06 -7.05 -8.19
C LYS A 190 0.16 -6.09 -9.37
N ILE A 191 0.01 -4.79 -9.11
CA ILE A 191 0.26 -3.73 -10.08
C ILE A 191 1.74 -3.37 -10.02
N ASP A 192 2.38 -3.28 -11.17
CA ASP A 192 3.79 -2.87 -11.28
C ASP A 192 3.93 -1.39 -10.89
N GLU A 193 4.86 -1.08 -9.98
CA GLU A 193 5.12 0.29 -9.51
C GLU A 193 5.57 1.20 -10.65
N ALA A 194 6.25 0.67 -11.68
CA ALA A 194 6.69 1.44 -12.84
C ALA A 194 5.51 2.00 -13.66
N GLN A 195 4.38 1.27 -13.70
CA GLN A 195 3.16 1.72 -14.40
C GLN A 195 2.39 2.78 -13.59
N ALA A 196 2.65 2.90 -12.29
CA ALA A 196 2.00 3.88 -11.43
C ALA A 196 2.64 5.29 -11.47
N VAL A 197 3.87 5.40 -12.00
CA VAL A 197 4.65 6.66 -12.06
C VAL A 197 4.36 7.46 -13.35
N SER A 198 3.84 6.84 -14.41
CA SER A 198 3.57 7.50 -15.70
C SER A 198 2.37 8.46 -15.70
N THR A 199 1.66 8.61 -14.58
CA THR A 199 0.42 9.39 -14.48
C THR A 199 0.64 10.85 -14.05
N VAL A 200 1.76 11.47 -14.45
CA VAL A 200 2.03 12.89 -14.14
C VAL A 200 1.14 13.81 -14.99
N GLY A 201 0.72 13.34 -16.17
CA GLY A 201 -0.01 14.10 -17.16
C GLY A 201 0.90 14.95 -18.04
N THR A 202 0.34 15.56 -19.07
CA THR A 202 0.99 16.51 -19.98
C THR A 202 1.36 17.81 -19.27
N MET A 203 2.22 18.60 -19.91
CA MET A 203 2.65 19.91 -19.38
C MET A 203 1.47 20.79 -18.92
N PRO A 204 0.39 21.02 -19.72
CA PRO A 204 -0.75 21.81 -19.25
C PRO A 204 -1.47 21.22 -18.02
N GLU A 205 -1.56 19.90 -17.91
CA GLU A 205 -2.17 19.21 -16.76
C GLU A 205 -1.31 19.35 -15.50
N ALA A 206 0.01 19.33 -15.66
CA ALA A 206 0.96 19.63 -14.57
C ALA A 206 0.87 21.10 -14.14
N MET A 207 0.66 22.03 -15.07
CA MET A 207 0.47 23.46 -14.75
C MET A 207 -0.82 23.69 -13.97
N SER A 208 -1.92 23.07 -14.42
CA SER A 208 -3.19 23.07 -13.71
C SER A 208 -3.02 22.49 -12.30
N ASP A 209 -2.26 21.40 -12.15
CA ASP A 209 -1.96 20.82 -10.83
C ASP A 209 -1.21 21.78 -9.91
N VAL A 210 -0.17 22.46 -10.42
CA VAL A 210 0.59 23.45 -9.65
C VAL A 210 -0.31 24.62 -9.23
N SER A 211 -1.16 25.11 -10.13
CA SER A 211 -2.10 26.19 -9.84
C SER A 211 -3.09 25.81 -8.73
N ASP A 212 -3.69 24.62 -8.80
CA ASP A 212 -4.61 24.11 -7.78
C ASP A 212 -3.94 24.02 -6.41
N ARG A 213 -2.70 23.52 -6.36
CA ARG A 213 -1.94 23.41 -5.11
C ARG A 213 -1.57 24.78 -4.55
N LEU A 214 -1.24 25.74 -5.41
CA LEU A 214 -0.91 27.10 -4.98
C LEU A 214 -2.13 27.80 -4.40
N SER A 215 -3.28 27.65 -5.04
CA SER A 215 -4.58 28.12 -4.52
C SER A 215 -4.86 27.51 -3.15
N LEU A 216 -4.71 26.18 -3.00
CA LEU A 216 -4.88 25.51 -1.72
C LEU A 216 -3.92 26.05 -0.65
N VAL A 217 -2.64 26.20 -0.97
CA VAL A 217 -1.63 26.71 -0.03
C VAL A 217 -1.98 28.12 0.43
N SER A 218 -2.44 28.96 -0.48
CA SER A 218 -2.90 30.33 -0.21
C SER A 218 -4.15 30.37 0.69
N GLU A 219 -5.08 29.43 0.50
CA GLU A 219 -6.30 29.33 1.31
C GLU A 219 -6.03 28.75 2.71
N GLN A 220 -5.30 27.63 2.80
CA GLN A 220 -5.20 26.82 4.02
C GLN A 220 -4.03 27.20 4.94
N SER A 221 -2.89 27.62 4.39
CA SER A 221 -1.70 27.91 5.22
C SER A 221 -1.94 28.98 6.29
N PRO A 222 -2.62 30.11 6.00
CA PRO A 222 -2.91 31.12 7.02
C PRO A 222 -3.78 30.60 8.15
N LYS A 223 -4.79 29.77 7.83
CA LYS A 223 -5.69 29.14 8.80
C LYS A 223 -4.90 28.21 9.73
N ILE A 224 -4.12 27.29 9.15
CA ILE A 224 -3.30 26.35 9.90
C ILE A 224 -2.26 27.09 10.77
N MET A 225 -1.61 28.13 10.24
CA MET A 225 -0.68 28.96 11.02
C MET A 225 -1.38 29.65 12.19
N THR A 226 -2.57 30.19 11.95
CA THR A 226 -3.41 30.80 12.98
C THR A 226 -3.74 29.82 14.10
N TRP A 227 -4.16 28.60 13.77
CA TRP A 227 -4.49 27.58 14.77
C TRP A 227 -3.25 27.07 15.51
N LYS A 228 -2.12 26.88 14.82
CA LYS A 228 -0.84 26.52 15.46
C LYS A 228 -0.37 27.60 16.43
N ALA A 229 -0.50 28.86 16.03
CA ALA A 229 -0.22 30.00 16.89
C ALA A 229 -1.14 30.04 18.12
N GLN A 230 -2.45 29.82 17.96
CA GLN A 230 -3.40 29.69 19.06
C GLN A 230 -3.01 28.57 20.03
N LEU A 231 -2.64 27.40 19.51
CA LEU A 231 -2.18 26.26 20.29
C LEU A 231 -0.92 26.60 21.11
N ILE A 232 0.05 27.28 20.50
CA ILE A 232 1.26 27.76 21.19
C ILE A 232 0.90 28.79 22.27
N ALA A 233 0.02 29.75 21.98
CA ALA A 233 -0.40 30.77 22.93
C ALA A 233 -1.14 30.18 24.14
N MET A 234 -2.01 29.19 23.93
CA MET A 234 -2.69 28.51 25.03
C MET A 234 -1.71 27.83 25.99
N ASN A 235 -0.61 27.27 25.45
CA ASN A 235 0.37 26.49 26.17
C ASN A 235 1.68 27.25 26.52
N SER A 236 1.72 28.57 26.30
CA SER A 236 2.87 29.42 26.62
C SER A 236 2.42 30.68 27.40
N ALA A 237 3.39 31.42 27.95
CA ALA A 237 3.15 32.69 28.63
C ALA A 237 3.13 33.91 27.67
N LEU A 238 3.10 33.68 26.36
CA LEU A 238 3.09 34.74 25.35
C LEU A 238 1.77 35.53 25.43
N SER A 239 1.85 36.87 25.45
CA SER A 239 0.68 37.74 25.42
C SER A 239 -0.03 37.64 24.06
N GLY A 240 -1.34 37.40 24.08
CA GLY A 240 -2.14 37.17 22.85
C GLY A 240 -2.15 38.35 21.87
N GLU A 241 -1.90 39.57 22.34
CA GLU A 241 -2.04 40.81 21.57
C GLU A 241 -1.03 40.92 20.41
N GLN A 242 0.26 40.66 20.65
CA GLN A 242 1.30 40.69 19.60
C GLN A 242 1.12 39.56 18.57
N LEU A 243 0.55 38.44 19.00
CA LEU A 243 0.29 37.30 18.13
C LEU A 243 -0.91 37.59 17.22
N THR A 244 -1.98 38.19 17.74
CA THR A 244 -3.16 38.55 16.97
C THR A 244 -2.83 39.52 15.83
N GLU A 245 -2.02 40.56 16.10
CA GLU A 245 -1.59 41.51 15.05
C GLU A 245 -0.80 40.82 13.94
N THR A 246 0.13 39.94 14.31
CA THR A 246 0.93 39.17 13.34
C THR A 246 0.04 38.27 12.49
N LEU A 247 -0.92 37.55 13.10
CA LEU A 247 -1.83 36.66 12.39
C LEU A 247 -2.78 37.41 11.45
N GLN A 248 -3.30 38.55 11.86
CA GLN A 248 -4.12 39.41 10.99
C GLN A 248 -3.34 39.88 9.75
N SER A 249 -2.06 40.24 9.92
CA SER A 249 -1.22 40.63 8.79
C SER A 249 -0.98 39.49 7.78
N ILE A 250 -0.76 38.26 8.27
CA ILE A 250 -0.59 37.06 7.43
C ILE A 250 -1.88 36.74 6.68
N GLN A 251 -3.03 36.80 7.37
CA GLN A 251 -4.33 36.54 6.75
C GLN A 251 -4.65 37.57 5.66
N ALA A 252 -4.37 38.85 5.89
CA ALA A 252 -4.55 39.90 4.89
C ALA A 252 -3.63 39.71 3.67
N SER A 253 -2.35 39.37 3.91
CA SER A 253 -1.41 39.06 2.83
C SER A 253 -1.86 37.87 1.99
N SER A 254 -2.40 36.82 2.63
CA SER A 254 -2.86 35.63 1.92
C SER A 254 -4.14 35.88 1.14
N ALA A 255 -5.08 36.66 1.69
CA ALA A 255 -6.27 37.07 0.94
C ALA A 255 -5.90 37.86 -0.33
N SER A 256 -4.90 38.75 -0.23
CA SER A 256 -4.38 39.47 -1.39
C SER A 256 -3.68 38.55 -2.40
N PHE A 257 -2.97 37.52 -1.93
CA PHE A 257 -2.31 36.54 -2.80
C PHE A 257 -3.33 35.63 -3.49
N GLN A 258 -4.37 35.18 -2.78
CA GLN A 258 -5.48 34.42 -3.35
C GLN A 258 -6.18 35.20 -4.45
N ASP A 259 -6.46 36.48 -4.20
CA ASP A 259 -7.08 37.38 -5.18
C ASP A 259 -6.19 37.52 -6.42
N PHE A 260 -4.86 37.66 -6.22
CA PHE A 260 -3.91 37.68 -7.31
C PHE A 260 -3.92 36.38 -8.14
N VAL A 261 -3.88 35.21 -7.49
CA VAL A 261 -3.89 33.90 -8.17
C VAL A 261 -5.20 33.69 -8.95
N ASN A 262 -6.34 33.96 -8.32
CA ASN A 262 -7.67 33.74 -8.92
C ASN A 262 -7.96 34.69 -10.09
N ASN A 263 -7.55 35.96 -9.97
CA ASN A 263 -7.87 36.98 -10.98
C ASN A 263 -6.80 37.14 -12.06
N ASN A 264 -5.63 36.49 -11.93
CA ASN A 264 -4.55 36.57 -12.92
C ASN A 264 -4.14 35.17 -13.44
N PRO A 265 -5.07 34.38 -14.02
CA PRO A 265 -4.79 33.02 -14.48
C PRO A 265 -3.75 32.96 -15.60
N GLU A 266 -3.68 33.97 -16.46
CA GLU A 266 -2.64 34.05 -17.50
C GLU A 266 -1.24 34.25 -16.91
N TYR A 267 -1.12 34.94 -15.76
CA TYR A 267 0.17 35.14 -15.11
C TYR A 267 0.68 33.84 -14.48
N MET A 268 -0.22 33.05 -13.88
CA MET A 268 0.11 31.70 -13.40
C MET A 268 0.46 30.77 -14.54
N ARG A 269 -0.27 30.82 -15.66
CA ARG A 269 0.05 30.04 -16.85
C ARG A 269 1.43 30.38 -17.41
N ASN A 270 1.77 31.66 -17.52
CA ASN A 270 3.08 32.11 -17.98
C ASN A 270 4.21 31.76 -17.01
N LEU A 271 4.04 31.99 -15.70
CA LEU A 271 5.05 31.68 -14.68
C LEU A 271 5.37 30.19 -14.67
N ALA A 272 4.33 29.38 -14.83
CA ALA A 272 4.43 27.95 -14.85
C ALA A 272 5.07 27.46 -16.19
N GLU A 273 4.76 28.09 -17.33
CA GLU A 273 5.43 27.84 -18.62
C GLU A 273 6.94 28.19 -18.55
N TYR A 274 7.28 29.32 -17.94
CA TYR A 274 8.68 29.67 -17.67
C TYR A 274 9.36 28.66 -16.74
N MET A 275 8.70 28.23 -15.67
CA MET A 275 9.21 27.17 -14.80
C MET A 275 9.40 25.84 -15.54
N ALA A 276 8.49 25.48 -16.43
CA ALA A 276 8.59 24.26 -17.22
C ALA A 276 9.85 24.25 -18.08
N VAL A 277 10.11 25.36 -18.76
CA VAL A 277 11.31 25.55 -19.59
C VAL A 277 12.57 25.55 -18.72
N GLU A 278 12.56 26.22 -17.58
CA GLU A 278 13.73 26.33 -16.70
C GLU A 278 14.04 25.01 -15.96
N LEU A 279 13.02 24.21 -15.65
CA LEU A 279 13.16 22.93 -14.96
C LEU A 279 13.39 21.75 -15.91
N GLN A 280 13.18 21.93 -17.21
CA GLN A 280 13.43 20.90 -18.22
C GLN A 280 14.83 20.25 -18.14
N PRO A 281 15.95 21.01 -18.04
CA PRO A 281 17.27 20.41 -17.89
C PRO A 281 17.44 19.61 -16.59
N LEU A 282 16.74 19.98 -15.51
CA LEU A 282 16.75 19.23 -14.25
C LEU A 282 15.97 17.91 -14.35
N VAL A 283 14.82 17.92 -15.04
CA VAL A 283 14.02 16.71 -15.29
C VAL A 283 14.79 15.74 -16.19
N GLU A 284 15.45 16.24 -17.23
CA GLU A 284 16.19 15.42 -18.19
C GLU A 284 17.46 14.81 -17.56
N ASP A 285 18.13 15.54 -16.66
CA ASP A 285 19.22 15.00 -15.83
C ASP A 285 18.73 13.91 -14.85
N ILE A 286 17.55 14.08 -14.26
CA ILE A 286 16.93 13.06 -13.39
C ILE A 286 16.53 11.82 -14.19
N ASP A 287 15.94 11.99 -15.38
CA ASP A 287 15.53 10.88 -16.24
C ASP A 287 16.73 10.06 -16.70
N GLN A 288 17.81 10.71 -17.16
CA GLN A 288 19.06 10.04 -17.49
C GLN A 288 19.66 9.28 -16.29
N LYS A 289 19.71 9.90 -15.11
CA LYS A 289 20.22 9.23 -13.90
C LYS A 289 19.34 8.06 -13.49
N THR A 290 18.02 8.22 -13.58
CA THR A 290 17.06 7.17 -13.20
C THR A 290 17.18 5.98 -14.14
N GLN A 291 17.27 6.22 -15.45
CA GLN A 291 17.48 5.15 -16.44
C GLN A 291 18.80 4.42 -16.18
N GLN A 292 19.90 5.14 -15.94
CA GLN A 292 21.19 4.54 -15.58
C GLN A 292 21.12 3.68 -14.31
N HIS A 293 20.37 4.13 -13.29
CA HIS A 293 20.17 3.36 -12.06
C HIS A 293 19.29 2.11 -12.27
N LEU A 294 18.24 2.21 -13.09
CA LEU A 294 17.38 1.07 -13.43
C LEU A 294 18.12 0.02 -14.24
N ASP A 295 18.92 0.44 -15.23
CA ASP A 295 19.77 -0.47 -16.00
C ASP A 295 20.75 -1.21 -15.10
N LYS A 296 21.40 -0.48 -14.18
CA LYS A 296 22.31 -1.08 -13.18
C LYS A 296 21.60 -2.07 -12.26
N LEU A 297 20.39 -1.76 -11.78
CA LEU A 297 19.60 -2.66 -10.95
C LEU A 297 19.15 -3.92 -11.71
N SER A 298 18.82 -3.78 -13.00
CA SER A 298 18.49 -4.90 -13.88
C SER A 298 19.70 -5.84 -14.04
N ASP A 299 20.89 -5.28 -14.25
CA ASP A 299 22.14 -6.04 -14.33
C ASP A 299 22.47 -6.74 -13.02
N GLU A 300 22.35 -6.04 -11.88
CA GLU A 300 22.53 -6.62 -10.54
C GLU A 300 21.54 -7.76 -10.28
N ARG A 301 20.28 -7.60 -10.70
CA ARG A 301 19.24 -8.64 -10.59
C ARG A 301 19.56 -9.85 -11.46
N ALA A 302 19.97 -9.65 -12.71
CA ALA A 302 20.35 -10.76 -13.60
C ALA A 302 21.55 -11.54 -13.04
N ALA A 303 22.52 -10.84 -12.45
CA ALA A 303 23.65 -11.46 -11.75
C ALA A 303 23.22 -12.27 -10.52
N LEU A 304 22.28 -11.73 -9.72
CA LEU A 304 21.68 -12.40 -8.57
C LEU A 304 20.88 -13.64 -8.99
N GLU A 305 20.06 -13.56 -10.04
CA GLU A 305 19.31 -14.71 -10.55
C GLU A 305 20.23 -15.82 -11.05
N ALA A 306 21.33 -15.47 -11.73
CA ALA A 306 22.35 -16.42 -12.15
C ALA A 306 23.12 -17.03 -10.96
N MET A 307 23.37 -16.26 -9.91
CA MET A 307 23.97 -16.75 -8.66
C MET A 307 23.04 -17.75 -7.95
N VAL A 308 21.76 -17.40 -7.78
CA VAL A 308 20.76 -18.28 -7.16
C VAL A 308 20.51 -19.54 -7.99
N ALA A 309 20.53 -19.45 -9.33
CA ALA A 309 20.43 -20.63 -10.19
C ALA A 309 21.61 -21.58 -10.00
N ARG A 310 22.84 -21.05 -9.90
CA ARG A 310 24.04 -21.83 -9.57
C ARG A 310 23.94 -22.48 -8.19
N GLU A 311 23.57 -21.72 -7.16
CA GLU A 311 23.37 -22.26 -5.82
C GLU A 311 22.30 -23.36 -5.79
N ARG A 312 21.19 -23.20 -6.51
CA ARG A 312 20.15 -24.25 -6.62
C ARG A 312 20.66 -25.52 -7.28
N THR A 313 21.51 -25.41 -8.31
CA THR A 313 22.11 -26.60 -8.96
C THR A 313 23.11 -27.30 -8.04
N GLU A 314 23.90 -26.54 -7.27
CA GLU A 314 24.83 -27.09 -6.29
C GLU A 314 24.09 -27.75 -5.12
N ILE A 315 23.05 -27.09 -4.58
CA ILE A 315 22.18 -27.66 -3.54
C ILE A 315 21.48 -28.92 -4.04
N ALA A 316 20.96 -28.94 -5.28
CA ALA A 316 20.34 -30.14 -5.84
C ALA A 316 21.35 -31.30 -5.96
N ALA A 317 22.60 -31.02 -6.37
CA ALA A 317 23.65 -32.02 -6.43
C ALA A 317 24.02 -32.57 -5.04
N ILE A 318 24.12 -31.71 -4.03
CA ILE A 318 24.36 -32.10 -2.64
C ILE A 318 23.21 -32.99 -2.13
N ILE A 319 21.96 -32.56 -2.30
CA ILE A 319 20.77 -33.33 -1.87
C ILE A 319 20.67 -34.67 -2.61
N HIS A 320 21.01 -34.73 -3.91
CA HIS A 320 21.04 -35.99 -4.64
C HIS A 320 22.11 -36.95 -4.11
N THR A 321 23.27 -36.41 -3.74
CA THR A 321 24.37 -37.18 -3.14
C THR A 321 23.97 -37.70 -1.76
N GLU A 322 23.37 -36.86 -0.91
CA GLU A 322 22.86 -37.26 0.40
C GLU A 322 21.73 -38.29 0.31
N ARG A 323 20.80 -38.14 -0.64
CA ARG A 323 19.73 -39.13 -0.86
C ARG A 323 20.26 -40.47 -1.36
N ALA A 324 21.30 -40.47 -2.19
CA ALA A 324 21.94 -41.70 -2.63
C ALA A 324 22.64 -42.43 -1.47
N GLN A 325 23.32 -41.70 -0.59
CA GLN A 325 23.92 -42.25 0.64
C GLN A 325 22.84 -42.76 1.60
N PHE A 326 21.77 -41.99 1.80
CA PHE A 326 20.64 -42.39 2.66
C PHE A 326 19.90 -43.64 2.14
N ALA A 327 19.75 -43.77 0.81
CA ALA A 327 19.17 -44.98 0.22
C ALA A 327 20.06 -46.21 0.41
N ALA A 328 21.38 -46.06 0.34
CA ALA A 328 22.33 -47.14 0.63
C ALA A 328 22.28 -47.56 2.11
N ASP A 329 22.21 -46.59 3.03
CA ASP A 329 22.07 -46.85 4.45
C ASP A 329 20.73 -47.56 4.77
N ILE A 330 19.63 -47.18 4.12
CA ILE A 330 18.33 -47.87 4.27
C ILE A 330 18.39 -49.31 3.76
N ASP A 331 19.09 -49.57 2.65
CA ASP A 331 19.21 -50.94 2.12
C ASP A 331 20.02 -51.81 3.09
N GLN A 332 21.13 -51.29 3.61
CA GLN A 332 21.95 -51.97 4.61
C GLN A 332 21.19 -52.20 5.93
N ILE A 333 20.42 -51.23 6.40
CA ILE A 333 19.55 -51.38 7.58
C ILE A 333 18.48 -52.44 7.33
N SER A 334 17.85 -52.44 6.15
CA SER A 334 16.80 -53.40 5.79
C SER A 334 17.34 -54.83 5.74
N GLN A 335 18.53 -55.03 5.18
CA GLN A 335 19.21 -56.33 5.18
C GLN A 335 19.55 -56.81 6.60
N ASN A 336 20.04 -55.91 7.45
CA ASN A 336 20.36 -56.23 8.85
C ASN A 336 19.10 -56.59 9.66
N VAL A 337 17.99 -55.86 9.46
CA VAL A 337 16.71 -56.16 10.12
C VAL A 337 16.14 -57.49 9.63
N LEU A 338 16.23 -57.78 8.33
CA LEU A 338 15.76 -59.05 7.77
C LEU A 338 16.59 -60.24 8.30
N ALA A 339 17.91 -60.10 8.36
CA ALA A 339 18.81 -61.11 8.92
C ALA A 339 18.49 -61.38 10.41
N LEU A 340 18.30 -60.31 11.20
CA LEU A 340 17.94 -60.43 12.62
C LEU A 340 16.56 -61.08 12.81
N ALA A 341 15.58 -60.73 11.97
CA ALA A 341 14.25 -61.31 12.00
C ALA A 341 14.29 -62.82 11.64
N MET A 342 15.04 -63.20 10.61
CA MET A 342 15.19 -64.61 10.21
C MET A 342 15.93 -65.43 11.25
N ASP A 343 16.94 -64.87 11.91
CA ASP A 343 17.61 -65.53 13.03
C ASP A 343 16.64 -65.75 14.20
N LYS A 344 15.83 -64.74 14.55
CA LYS A 344 14.80 -64.85 15.59
C LYS A 344 13.70 -65.86 15.24
N VAL A 345 13.25 -65.90 13.99
CA VAL A 345 12.29 -66.91 13.50
C VAL A 345 12.89 -68.31 13.61
N THR A 346 14.14 -68.49 13.20
CA THR A 346 14.84 -69.78 13.31
C THR A 346 14.98 -70.22 14.76
N GLN A 347 15.30 -69.28 15.67
CA GLN A 347 15.38 -69.53 17.10
C GLN A 347 14.01 -69.93 17.70
N LEU A 348 12.93 -69.24 17.29
CA LEU A 348 11.57 -69.57 17.70
C LEU A 348 11.13 -70.96 17.21
N ILE A 349 11.47 -71.32 15.97
CA ILE A 349 11.17 -72.66 15.42
C ILE A 349 11.91 -73.73 16.24
N LYS A 350 13.21 -73.55 16.50
CA LYS A 350 13.98 -74.49 17.33
C LYS A 350 13.37 -74.66 18.72
N SER A 351 13.03 -73.54 19.36
CA SER A 351 12.40 -73.53 20.68
C SER A 351 11.04 -74.25 20.67
N THR A 352 10.20 -73.98 19.66
CA THR A 352 8.88 -74.60 19.50
C THR A 352 8.98 -76.11 19.29
N ILE A 353 9.91 -76.56 18.43
CA ILE A 353 10.16 -77.99 18.21
C ILE A 353 10.62 -78.65 19.51
N LEU A 354 11.52 -78.02 20.27
CA LEU A 354 11.99 -78.55 21.56
C LEU A 354 10.81 -78.73 22.53
N TYR A 355 9.98 -77.70 22.71
CA TYR A 355 8.81 -77.78 23.58
C TYR A 355 7.80 -78.82 23.08
N PHE A 356 7.63 -78.96 21.77
CA PHE A 356 6.74 -79.97 21.18
C PHE A 356 7.23 -81.40 21.44
N VAL A 357 8.54 -81.66 21.29
CA VAL A 357 9.14 -82.95 21.63
C VAL A 357 8.99 -83.24 23.13
N LEU A 358 9.26 -82.24 23.97
CA LEU A 358 9.10 -82.37 25.42
C LEU A 358 7.64 -82.65 25.80
N PHE A 359 6.69 -82.01 25.13
CA PHE A 359 5.26 -82.25 25.29
C PHE A 359 4.86 -83.68 24.89
N ILE A 360 5.37 -84.21 23.77
CA ILE A 360 5.17 -85.62 23.36
C ILE A 360 5.72 -86.57 24.42
N VAL A 361 6.94 -86.32 24.93
CA VAL A 361 7.55 -87.13 25.98
C VAL A 361 6.65 -87.14 27.23
N VAL A 362 6.14 -85.98 27.65
CA VAL A 362 5.24 -85.91 28.81
C VAL A 362 3.95 -86.69 28.56
N ILE A 363 3.32 -86.56 27.38
CA ILE A 363 2.09 -87.30 27.04
C ILE A 363 2.30 -88.82 27.02
N PHE A 364 3.43 -89.31 26.51
CA PHE A 364 3.69 -90.75 26.43
C PHE A 364 4.17 -91.35 27.75
N PHE A 365 5.02 -90.64 28.50
CA PHE A 365 5.61 -91.17 29.72
C PHE A 365 4.80 -90.87 30.99
N ALA A 366 3.97 -89.83 31.03
CA ALA A 366 3.11 -89.55 32.20
C ALA A 366 2.05 -90.65 32.47
N PRO A 367 1.36 -91.22 31.47
CA PRO A 367 0.44 -92.34 31.69
C PRO A 367 1.15 -93.60 32.15
N LEU A 368 2.36 -93.87 31.65
CA LEU A 368 3.20 -94.98 32.11
C LEU A 368 3.66 -94.80 33.56
N GLY A 369 4.08 -93.58 33.94
CA GLY A 369 4.47 -93.25 35.31
C GLY A 369 3.30 -93.34 36.30
N LEU A 370 2.13 -92.79 35.94
CA LEU A 370 0.90 -92.90 36.72
C LEU A 370 0.40 -94.34 36.81
N GLY A 371 0.47 -95.10 35.70
CA GLY A 371 0.10 -96.51 35.64
C GLY A 371 0.99 -97.39 36.52
N TYR A 372 2.31 -97.19 36.51
CA TYR A 372 3.25 -97.89 37.39
C TYR A 372 2.99 -97.59 38.87
N TRP A 373 2.71 -96.31 39.20
CA TRP A 373 2.43 -95.90 40.57
C TRP A 373 1.07 -96.40 41.10
N LEU A 374 0.03 -96.41 40.26
CA LEU A 374 -1.29 -96.98 40.59
C LEU A 374 -1.23 -98.50 40.70
N GLY A 375 -0.47 -99.18 39.83
CA GLY A 375 -0.25 -100.64 39.91
C GLY A 375 0.48 -101.07 41.19
N LYS A 376 1.43 -100.26 41.67
CA LYS A 376 2.12 -100.51 42.95
C LYS A 376 1.20 -100.30 44.17
N ARG A 377 0.16 -99.48 44.04
CA ARG A 377 -0.87 -99.26 45.10
C ARG A 377 -2.03 -100.26 45.05
N SER A 378 -2.34 -100.85 43.91
CA SER A 378 -3.36 -101.91 43.80
C SER A 378 -2.83 -103.30 44.20
N ALA A 379 -1.53 -103.56 44.06
CA ALA A 379 -0.87 -104.77 44.59
C ALA A 379 -0.77 -104.80 46.13
N GLY A 380 -1.08 -103.68 46.81
CA GLY A 380 -0.99 -103.53 48.27
C GLY A 380 -2.30 -103.70 49.04
N LYS A 381 -3.41 -104.16 48.42
CA LYS A 381 -4.69 -104.35 49.12
C LYS A 381 -5.36 -105.71 48.83
N ARG A 382 -5.21 -106.61 49.82
CA ARG A 382 -5.96 -107.85 50.14
C ARG A 382 -5.66 -109.07 49.24
N THR A 383 -5.12 -110.22 49.65
CA THR A 383 -4.97 -110.96 50.93
C THR A 383 -5.54 -110.34 52.21
N SER A 384 -6.84 -110.54 52.42
CA SER A 384 -7.48 -111.02 53.66
C SER A 384 -8.98 -110.99 53.49
#